data_AF-A0A9P5VEB0-F1
#
_entry.id   AF-A0A9P5VEB0-F1
#
_cell.length_a   1.000
_cell.length_b   1.000
_cell.length_c   1.000
_cell.angle_alpha   90.00
_cell.angle_beta   90.00
_cell.angle_gamma   90.00
#
_symmetry.space_group_name_H-M   'P 1'
#
loop_
_entity.id
_entity.type
_entity.pdbx_description
1 polymer ?
#
loop_
_entity_poly.entity_id
_entity_poly.type
_entity_poly.pdbx_seq_one_letter_code
_entity_poly.pdbx_strand_id
1 'polypeptide(L)'
;MSAVKAAATHIDWTKLSTSLGLKTETVAALGAFRKRNEEARRVLSDLQDQKTAVDFAHYRKVLKNQAIIDEVEKAHKAFKPATYDVKAQIKSIEAVEAKALERAKFTATKVESELADLQATLKNIETSRPIDELTVDDVLKSRPEIAEKVDALLAKSKWDTKGYNDKFGYVTLF
;
A
#
# COMPACT_ATOMS: atom_id res chain seq x y z
N MET A 1 -20.35 2.07 -10.84
CA MET A 1 -20.78 0.72 -10.38
C MET A 1 -20.12 -0.43 -11.16
N SER A 2 -20.07 -0.40 -12.51
CA SER A 2 -19.46 -1.50 -13.30
C SER A 2 -17.93 -1.60 -13.15
N ALA A 3 -17.20 -0.47 -13.19
CA ALA A 3 -15.74 -0.45 -13.05
C ALA A 3 -15.23 -0.93 -11.67
N VAL A 4 -15.94 -0.57 -10.59
CA VAL A 4 -15.63 -1.03 -9.22
C VAL A 4 -15.87 -2.54 -9.05
N LYS A 5 -16.89 -3.09 -9.72
CA LYS A 5 -17.17 -4.54 -9.71
C LYS A 5 -16.06 -5.32 -10.42
N ALA A 6 -15.56 -4.81 -11.54
CA ALA A 6 -14.47 -5.43 -12.30
C ALA A 6 -13.13 -5.36 -11.53
N ALA A 7 -12.81 -4.24 -10.88
CA ALA A 7 -11.59 -4.11 -10.09
C ALA A 7 -11.54 -5.11 -8.92
N ALA A 8 -12.67 -5.34 -8.23
CA ALA A 8 -12.74 -6.27 -7.10
C ALA A 8 -12.51 -7.74 -7.49
N THR A 9 -12.84 -8.15 -8.72
CA THR A 9 -12.61 -9.51 -9.23
C THR A 9 -11.16 -9.75 -9.69
N HIS A 10 -10.38 -8.69 -9.88
CA HIS A 10 -8.98 -8.78 -10.30
C HIS A 10 -7.96 -8.74 -9.15
N ILE A 11 -8.42 -8.57 -7.90
CA ILE A 11 -7.51 -8.54 -6.75
C ILE A 11 -7.11 -9.97 -6.37
N ASP A 12 -5.85 -10.31 -6.60
CA ASP A 12 -5.23 -11.54 -6.11
C ASP A 12 -4.81 -11.36 -4.64
N TRP A 13 -5.70 -11.73 -3.74
CA TRP A 13 -5.52 -11.60 -2.28
C TRP A 13 -4.33 -12.40 -1.75
N THR A 14 -4.04 -13.54 -2.39
CA THR A 14 -2.89 -14.39 -2.07
C THR A 14 -1.58 -13.70 -2.42
N LYS A 15 -1.48 -13.04 -3.58
CA LYS A 15 -0.31 -12.21 -3.89
C LYS A 15 -0.22 -11.02 -2.95
N LEU A 16 -1.34 -10.35 -2.67
CA LEU A 16 -1.34 -9.17 -1.81
C LEU A 16 -0.79 -9.43 -0.39
N SER A 17 -1.11 -10.59 0.20
CA SER A 17 -0.60 -10.97 1.53
C SER A 17 0.86 -11.43 1.53
N THR A 18 1.33 -11.99 0.41
CA THR A 18 2.59 -12.75 0.38
C THR A 18 3.72 -12.00 -0.35
N SER A 19 3.42 -11.25 -1.41
CA SER A 19 4.42 -10.60 -2.26
C SER A 19 4.85 -9.22 -1.77
N LEU A 20 4.02 -8.56 -0.96
CA LEU A 20 4.25 -7.17 -0.54
C LEU A 20 4.98 -7.05 0.81
N GLY A 21 5.32 -8.17 1.47
CA GLY A 21 6.00 -8.15 2.77
C GLY A 21 5.27 -7.32 3.82
N LEU A 22 3.94 -7.31 3.77
CA LEU A 22 3.12 -6.47 4.64
C LEU A 22 3.29 -6.89 6.10
N LYS A 23 3.24 -5.90 7.01
CA LYS A 23 3.22 -6.16 8.45
C LYS A 23 2.03 -7.07 8.79
N THR A 24 2.22 -7.96 9.76
CA THR A 24 1.23 -8.94 10.22
C THR A 24 -0.12 -8.30 10.57
N GLU A 25 -0.10 -7.13 11.20
CA GLU A 25 -1.29 -6.35 11.53
C GLU A 25 -2.08 -5.93 10.28
N THR A 26 -1.39 -5.47 9.24
CA THR A 26 -2.00 -5.04 7.98
C THR A 26 -2.62 -6.22 7.24
N VAL A 27 -1.96 -7.38 7.26
CA VAL A 27 -2.50 -8.63 6.68
C VAL A 27 -3.78 -9.05 7.40
N ALA A 28 -3.80 -8.98 8.74
CA ALA A 28 -4.99 -9.28 9.53
C ALA A 28 -6.15 -8.31 9.23
N ALA A 29 -5.86 -7.01 9.10
CA ALA A 29 -6.85 -5.99 8.74
C ALA A 29 -7.45 -6.23 7.34
N LEU A 30 -6.62 -6.60 6.36
CA LEU A 30 -7.05 -6.98 5.01
C LEU A 30 -7.95 -8.22 5.02
N GLY A 31 -7.59 -9.25 5.79
CA GLY A 31 -8.41 -10.44 5.97
C GLY A 31 -9.77 -10.12 6.56
N ALA A 32 -9.82 -9.28 7.61
CA ALA A 32 -11.07 -8.82 8.22
C ALA A 32 -11.94 -8.02 7.24
N PHE A 33 -11.34 -7.14 6.43
CA PHE A 33 -12.05 -6.38 5.40
C PHE A 33 -12.67 -7.30 4.35
N ARG A 34 -11.91 -8.27 3.85
CA ARG A 34 -12.40 -9.27 2.89
C ARG A 34 -13.59 -10.05 3.45
N LYS A 35 -13.47 -10.57 4.66
CA LYS A 35 -14.54 -11.31 5.33
C LYS A 35 -15.84 -10.49 5.41
N ARG A 36 -15.76 -9.22 5.84
CA ARG A 36 -16.94 -8.34 5.92
C ARG A 36 -17.61 -8.12 4.55
N ASN A 37 -16.82 -7.96 3.48
CA ASN A 37 -17.35 -7.80 2.13
C ASN A 37 -18.04 -9.07 1.63
N GLU A 38 -17.45 -10.24 1.85
CA GLU A 38 -18.06 -11.53 1.47
C GLU A 38 -19.35 -11.80 2.26
N GLU A 39 -19.37 -11.53 3.57
CA GLU A 39 -20.58 -11.65 4.40
C GLU A 39 -21.70 -10.71 3.92
N ALA A 40 -21.39 -9.43 3.66
CA ALA A 40 -22.36 -8.48 3.16
C ALA A 40 -22.93 -8.88 1.78
N ARG A 41 -22.10 -9.45 0.91
CA ARG A 41 -22.53 -9.97 -0.39
C ARG A 41 -23.42 -11.19 -0.26
N ARG A 42 -23.11 -12.10 0.65
CA ARG A 42 -23.93 -13.27 0.91
C ARG A 42 -25.31 -12.86 1.41
N VAL A 43 -25.37 -12.01 2.43
CA VAL A 43 -26.64 -11.50 2.98
C VAL A 43 -27.44 -10.77 1.90
N LEU A 44 -26.80 -9.99 1.04
CA LEU A 44 -27.47 -9.32 -0.06
C LEU A 44 -28.05 -10.32 -1.08
N SER A 45 -27.32 -11.38 -1.43
CA SER A 45 -27.84 -12.44 -2.30
C SER A 45 -29.03 -13.14 -1.66
N ASP A 46 -28.91 -13.54 -0.39
CA ASP A 46 -29.97 -14.22 0.37
C ASP A 46 -31.24 -13.36 0.41
N LEU A 47 -31.13 -12.04 0.59
CA LEU A 47 -32.25 -11.09 0.57
C LEU A 47 -32.83 -10.86 -0.85
N GLN A 48 -32.00 -10.94 -1.89
CA GLN A 48 -32.46 -10.80 -3.28
C GLN A 48 -33.22 -12.05 -3.76
N ASP A 49 -32.85 -13.23 -3.26
CA ASP A 49 -33.50 -14.49 -3.58
C ASP A 49 -34.85 -14.68 -2.85
N GLN A 50 -35.13 -13.86 -1.84
CA GLN A 50 -36.44 -13.87 -1.16
C GLN A 50 -37.55 -13.40 -2.11
N LYS A 51 -38.52 -14.29 -2.32
CA LYS A 51 -39.67 -14.04 -3.20
C LYS A 51 -40.61 -13.00 -2.57
N THR A 52 -40.62 -11.78 -3.10
CA THR A 52 -41.49 -10.68 -2.65
C THR A 52 -42.81 -10.58 -3.42
N ALA A 53 -43.08 -11.52 -4.32
CA ALA A 53 -44.28 -11.52 -5.15
C ALA A 53 -45.53 -11.90 -4.34
N VAL A 54 -46.40 -10.93 -4.08
CA VAL A 54 -47.72 -11.14 -3.48
C VAL A 54 -48.76 -11.34 -4.57
N ASP A 55 -49.45 -12.47 -4.57
CA ASP A 55 -50.54 -12.76 -5.52
C ASP A 55 -51.88 -12.21 -5.02
N PHE A 56 -52.13 -10.92 -5.31
CA PHE A 56 -53.39 -10.26 -4.96
C PHE A 56 -54.62 -10.83 -5.70
N ALA A 57 -54.44 -11.56 -6.81
CA ALA A 57 -55.55 -12.16 -7.55
C ALA A 57 -56.08 -13.42 -6.86
N HIS A 58 -55.19 -14.20 -6.24
CA HIS A 58 -55.58 -15.32 -5.38
C HIS A 58 -56.35 -14.85 -4.15
N TYR A 59 -55.86 -13.83 -3.45
CA TYR A 59 -56.52 -13.32 -2.23
C TYR A 59 -57.91 -12.73 -2.48
N ARG A 60 -58.14 -12.10 -3.64
CA ARG A 60 -59.47 -11.57 -4.03
C ARG A 60 -60.54 -12.66 -4.19
N LYS A 61 -60.13 -13.90 -4.47
CA LYS A 61 -61.04 -15.04 -4.63
C LYS A 61 -61.38 -15.72 -3.31
N VAL A 62 -60.49 -15.65 -2.33
CA VAL A 62 -60.64 -16.35 -1.04
C VAL A 62 -61.34 -15.49 0.01
N LEU A 63 -61.06 -14.19 0.04
CA LEU A 63 -61.61 -13.28 1.03
C LEU A 63 -62.94 -12.66 0.57
N LYS A 64 -63.93 -12.65 1.46
CA LYS A 64 -65.25 -12.04 1.20
C LYS A 64 -65.20 -10.51 1.11
N ASN A 65 -64.22 -9.85 1.74
CA ASN A 65 -64.10 -8.40 1.76
C ASN A 65 -62.99 -7.94 0.80
N GLN A 66 -63.37 -7.58 -0.42
CA GLN A 66 -62.41 -7.20 -1.47
C GLN A 66 -61.82 -5.79 -1.27
N ALA A 67 -62.54 -4.90 -0.58
CA ALA A 67 -62.09 -3.52 -0.35
C ALA A 67 -60.76 -3.45 0.43
N ILE A 68 -60.54 -4.38 1.37
CA ILE A 68 -59.29 -4.47 2.14
C ILE A 68 -58.11 -4.84 1.25
N ILE A 69 -58.32 -5.70 0.24
CA ILE A 69 -57.24 -6.15 -0.65
C ILE A 69 -56.81 -5.02 -1.58
N ASP A 70 -57.77 -4.24 -2.07
CA ASP A 70 -57.49 -3.08 -2.92
C ASP A 70 -56.71 -1.99 -2.14
N GLU A 71 -57.03 -1.79 -0.87
CA GLU A 71 -56.32 -0.85 0.00
C GLU A 71 -54.88 -1.30 0.30
N VAL A 72 -54.68 -2.60 0.56
CA VAL A 72 -53.35 -3.19 0.79
C VAL A 72 -52.52 -3.19 -0.49
N GLU A 73 -53.10 -3.49 -1.66
CA GLU A 73 -52.39 -3.42 -2.94
C GLU A 73 -51.95 -1.99 -3.26
N LYS A 74 -52.82 -1.00 -2.97
CA LYS A 74 -52.50 0.42 -3.12
C LYS A 74 -51.37 0.85 -2.18
N ALA A 75 -51.41 0.45 -0.91
CA ALA A 75 -50.35 0.74 0.06
C ALA A 75 -49.01 0.08 -0.32
N HIS A 76 -49.04 -1.18 -0.77
CA HIS A 76 -47.85 -1.92 -1.22
C HIS A 76 -47.19 -1.28 -2.44
N LYS A 77 -47.98 -0.84 -3.44
CA LYS A 77 -47.45 -0.14 -4.63
C LYS A 77 -46.94 1.27 -4.30
N ALA A 78 -47.53 1.94 -3.32
CA ALA A 78 -47.10 3.27 -2.88
C ALA A 78 -45.86 3.23 -1.99
N PHE A 79 -45.54 2.08 -1.39
CA PHE A 79 -44.39 1.93 -0.52
C PHE A 79 -43.07 2.00 -1.32
N LYS A 80 -42.24 2.99 -1.00
CA LYS A 80 -40.87 3.10 -1.48
C LYS A 80 -39.93 2.84 -0.31
N PRO A 81 -39.01 1.87 -0.42
CA PRO A 81 -38.00 1.65 0.61
C PRO A 81 -37.19 2.91 0.87
N ALA A 82 -36.84 3.17 2.12
CA ALA A 82 -35.92 4.24 2.47
C ALA A 82 -34.55 3.95 1.84
N THR A 83 -34.10 4.84 0.95
CA THR A 83 -32.77 4.75 0.33
C THR A 83 -31.74 5.41 1.23
N TYR A 84 -30.58 4.79 1.42
CA TYR A 84 -29.45 5.41 2.08
C TYR A 84 -28.61 6.18 1.06
N ASP A 85 -28.30 7.46 1.32
CA ASP A 85 -27.42 8.25 0.46
C ASP A 85 -25.95 7.99 0.81
N VAL A 86 -25.25 7.32 -0.11
CA VAL A 86 -23.82 6.97 0.01
C VAL A 86 -22.90 7.97 -0.70
N LYS A 87 -23.43 9.07 -1.28
CA LYS A 87 -22.63 10.02 -2.07
C LYS A 87 -21.48 10.65 -1.29
N ALA A 88 -21.68 10.97 -0.01
CA ALA A 88 -20.64 11.55 0.82
C ALA A 88 -19.47 10.57 1.04
N GLN A 89 -19.79 9.30 1.25
CA GLN A 89 -18.82 8.22 1.43
C GLN A 89 -18.10 7.88 0.12
N ILE A 90 -18.79 7.92 -1.02
CA ILE A 90 -18.15 7.75 -2.34
C ILE A 90 -17.13 8.87 -2.56
N LYS A 91 -17.49 10.13 -2.27
CA LYS A 91 -16.58 11.27 -2.42
C LYS A 91 -15.35 11.15 -1.51
N SER A 92 -15.50 10.64 -0.29
CA SER A 92 -14.34 10.41 0.58
C SER A 92 -13.44 9.28 0.08
N ILE A 93 -14.00 8.21 -0.48
CA ILE A 93 -13.24 7.12 -1.12
C ILE A 93 -12.44 7.65 -2.31
N GLU A 94 -13.04 8.45 -3.18
CA GLU A 94 -12.36 9.05 -4.34
C GLU A 94 -11.19 9.95 -3.89
N ALA A 95 -11.35 10.72 -2.81
CA ALA A 95 -10.27 11.53 -2.25
C ALA A 95 -9.12 10.69 -1.67
N VAL A 96 -9.43 9.55 -1.05
CA VAL A 96 -8.42 8.60 -0.55
C VAL A 96 -7.69 7.93 -1.72
N GLU A 97 -8.42 7.55 -2.77
CA GLU A 97 -7.85 6.94 -3.99
C GLU A 97 -6.87 7.90 -4.67
N ALA A 98 -7.24 9.17 -4.86
CA ALA A 98 -6.36 10.16 -5.46
C ALA A 98 -5.04 10.32 -4.68
N LYS A 99 -5.11 10.41 -3.35
CA LYS A 99 -3.92 10.50 -2.48
C LYS A 99 -3.09 9.22 -2.49
N ALA A 100 -3.74 8.06 -2.54
CA ALA A 100 -3.06 6.77 -2.62
C ALA A 100 -2.29 6.63 -3.94
N LEU A 101 -2.89 7.05 -5.06
CA LEU A 101 -2.24 7.06 -6.38
C LEU A 101 -1.05 8.02 -6.43
N GLU A 102 -1.19 9.22 -5.86
CA GLU A 102 -0.09 10.18 -5.77
C GLU A 102 1.10 9.61 -4.98
N ARG A 103 0.84 9.04 -3.81
CA ARG A 103 1.87 8.40 -2.97
C ARG A 103 2.52 7.20 -3.66
N ALA A 104 1.73 6.38 -4.35
CA ALA A 104 2.24 5.24 -5.09
C ALA A 104 3.18 5.69 -6.23
N LYS A 105 2.78 6.71 -7.00
CA LYS A 105 3.62 7.28 -8.07
C LYS A 105 4.91 7.87 -7.50
N PHE A 106 4.82 8.67 -6.43
CA PHE A 106 5.99 9.25 -5.78
C PHE A 106 6.97 8.18 -5.27
N THR A 107 6.44 7.11 -4.67
CA THR A 107 7.27 5.99 -4.19
C THR A 107 7.92 5.26 -5.35
N ALA A 108 7.19 4.99 -6.43
CA ALA A 108 7.73 4.35 -7.62
C ALA A 108 8.89 5.16 -8.22
N THR A 109 8.70 6.47 -8.41
CA THR A 109 9.77 7.33 -8.96
C THR A 109 10.99 7.38 -8.05
N LYS A 110 10.80 7.38 -6.73
CA LYS A 110 11.91 7.38 -5.77
C LYS A 110 12.68 6.05 -5.78
N VAL A 111 11.97 4.93 -5.85
CA VAL A 111 12.60 3.60 -5.94
C VAL A 111 13.37 3.46 -7.25
N GLU A 112 12.84 3.97 -8.36
CA GLU A 112 13.54 3.99 -9.65
C GLU A 112 14.84 4.81 -9.58
N SER A 113 14.82 5.99 -8.96
CA SER A 113 16.05 6.78 -8.77
C SER A 113 17.07 6.10 -7.87
N GLU A 114 16.64 5.52 -6.74
CA GLU A 114 17.53 4.81 -5.82
C GLU A 114 18.13 3.57 -6.48
N LEU A 115 17.36 2.85 -7.31
CA LEU A 115 17.84 1.69 -8.04
C LEU A 115 18.89 2.10 -9.08
N ALA A 116 18.66 3.20 -9.80
CA ALA A 116 19.66 3.74 -10.74
C ALA A 116 20.96 4.14 -10.02
N ASP A 117 20.86 4.81 -8.87
CA ASP A 117 22.02 5.19 -8.06
C ASP A 117 22.79 3.98 -7.53
N LEU A 118 22.08 2.93 -7.08
CA LEU A 118 22.69 1.68 -6.64
C LEU A 118 23.36 0.93 -7.79
N GLN A 119 22.76 0.91 -8.98
CA GLN A 119 23.37 0.32 -10.18
C GLN A 119 24.63 1.08 -10.61
N ALA A 120 24.59 2.42 -10.58
CA ALA A 120 25.77 3.23 -10.84
C ALA A 120 26.87 2.95 -9.80
N THR A 121 26.51 2.83 -8.53
CA THR A 121 27.44 2.48 -7.44
C THR A 121 28.06 1.09 -7.66
N LEU A 122 27.25 0.11 -8.04
CA LEU A 122 27.71 -1.25 -8.33
C LEU A 122 28.69 -1.25 -9.52
N LYS A 123 28.36 -0.57 -10.61
CA LYS A 123 29.25 -0.42 -11.77
C LYS A 123 30.56 0.27 -11.40
N ASN A 124 30.51 1.30 -10.55
CA ASN A 124 31.70 1.96 -10.05
C ASN A 124 32.57 1.00 -9.23
N ILE A 125 31.97 0.13 -8.41
CA ILE A 125 32.71 -0.90 -7.67
C ILE A 125 33.34 -1.91 -8.63
N GLU A 126 32.61 -2.41 -9.61
CA GLU A 126 33.11 -3.42 -10.57
C GLU A 126 34.23 -2.90 -11.48
N THR A 127 34.16 -1.63 -11.87
CA THR A 127 35.16 -1.00 -12.75
C THR A 127 36.27 -0.28 -11.99
N SER A 128 36.18 -0.22 -10.66
CA SER A 128 37.21 0.42 -9.83
C SER A 128 38.53 -0.33 -9.93
N ARG A 129 39.62 0.44 -9.88
CA ARG A 129 40.98 -0.11 -9.83
C ARG A 129 41.14 -0.97 -8.57
N PRO A 130 41.88 -2.10 -8.64
CA PRO A 130 42.24 -2.86 -7.44
C PRO A 130 42.83 -1.99 -6.34
N ILE A 131 42.50 -2.31 -5.09
CA ILE A 131 42.94 -1.54 -3.91
C ILE A 131 44.47 -1.50 -3.81
N ASP A 132 45.16 -2.53 -4.30
CA ASP A 132 46.62 -2.63 -4.26
C ASP A 132 47.34 -1.63 -5.18
N GLU A 133 46.66 -1.11 -6.19
CA GLU A 133 47.20 -0.12 -7.14
C GLU A 133 46.67 1.30 -6.89
N LEU A 134 46.00 1.52 -5.75
CA LEU A 134 45.44 2.81 -5.36
C LEU A 134 46.52 3.72 -4.77
N THR A 135 46.63 4.94 -5.31
CA THR A 135 47.59 5.94 -4.78
C THR A 135 46.93 6.88 -3.78
N VAL A 136 47.72 7.39 -2.83
CA VAL A 136 47.24 8.37 -1.83
C VAL A 136 46.73 9.65 -2.50
N ASP A 137 47.39 10.10 -3.58
CA ASP A 137 46.99 11.29 -4.33
C ASP A 137 45.60 11.12 -4.98
N ASP A 138 45.27 9.93 -5.47
CA ASP A 138 43.96 9.63 -6.06
C ASP A 138 42.85 9.62 -5.00
N VAL A 139 43.17 9.14 -3.79
CA VAL A 139 42.27 9.19 -2.64
C VAL A 139 42.02 10.62 -2.18
N LEU A 140 43.07 11.46 -2.09
CA LEU A 140 42.95 12.87 -1.71
C LEU A 140 42.18 13.69 -2.76
N LYS A 141 42.37 13.41 -4.06
CA LYS A 141 41.59 14.03 -5.15
C LYS A 141 40.11 13.65 -5.07
N SER A 142 39.81 12.38 -4.76
CA SER A 142 38.44 11.88 -4.72
C SER A 142 37.71 12.24 -3.42
N ARG A 143 38.44 12.42 -2.32
CA ARG A 143 37.92 12.77 -0.99
C ARG A 143 38.78 13.88 -0.36
N PRO A 144 38.58 15.15 -0.75
CA PRO A 144 39.34 16.27 -0.21
C PRO A 144 39.11 16.48 1.31
N GLU A 145 37.97 16.00 1.83
CA GLU A 145 37.65 15.96 3.26
C GLU A 145 38.72 15.24 4.12
N ILE A 146 39.51 14.34 3.51
CA ILE A 146 40.61 13.65 4.19
C ILE A 146 41.79 14.61 4.39
N ALA A 147 42.14 15.42 3.39
CA ALA A 147 43.20 16.42 3.49
C ALA A 147 42.87 17.44 4.58
N GLU A 148 41.64 17.98 4.59
CA GLU A 148 41.18 18.93 5.61
C GLU A 148 41.28 18.37 7.04
N LYS A 149 40.93 17.08 7.21
CA LYS A 149 41.05 16.41 8.52
C LYS A 149 42.50 16.22 8.93
N VAL A 150 43.38 15.87 8.00
CA VAL A 150 44.83 15.74 8.27
C VAL A 150 45.40 17.10 8.67
N ASP A 151 45.07 18.17 7.93
CA ASP A 151 45.50 19.53 8.26
C ASP A 151 45.00 19.98 9.64
N ALA A 152 43.75 19.67 9.98
CA ALA A 152 43.18 19.98 11.29
C ALA A 152 43.84 19.19 12.43
N LEU A 153 44.31 17.97 12.18
CA LEU A 153 45.05 17.16 13.16
C LEU A 153 46.48 17.68 13.34
N LEU A 154 47.14 18.06 12.24
CA LEU A 154 48.46 18.70 12.25
C LEU A 154 48.44 20.03 13.01
N ALA A 155 47.45 20.88 12.74
CA ALA A 155 47.26 22.14 13.46
C ALA A 155 47.05 21.94 14.98
N LYS A 156 46.48 20.81 15.38
CA LYS A 156 46.26 20.43 16.78
C LYS A 156 47.43 19.61 17.37
N SER A 157 48.52 19.42 16.63
CA SER A 157 49.67 18.58 17.01
C SER A 157 49.27 17.15 17.41
N LYS A 158 48.17 16.62 16.85
CA LYS A 158 47.69 15.26 17.09
C LYS A 158 48.23 14.34 16.01
N TRP A 159 49.29 13.62 16.35
CA TRP A 159 49.95 12.66 15.45
C TRP A 159 49.38 11.24 15.56
N ASP A 160 48.61 10.97 16.61
CA ASP A 160 47.97 9.68 16.83
C ASP A 160 46.58 9.61 16.19
N THR A 161 46.27 8.47 15.58
CA THR A 161 45.01 8.21 14.89
C THR A 161 44.15 7.26 15.73
N LYS A 162 43.08 7.81 16.31
CA LYS A 162 42.19 7.08 17.21
C LYS A 162 41.64 5.80 16.56
N GLY A 163 41.88 4.65 17.19
CA GLY A 163 41.37 3.34 16.76
C GLY A 163 42.12 2.71 15.59
N TYR A 164 43.21 3.32 15.11
CA TYR A 164 44.08 2.71 14.10
C TYR A 164 44.80 1.48 14.65
N ASN A 165 45.41 1.63 15.83
CA ASN A 165 46.22 0.57 16.45
C ASN A 165 45.37 -0.67 16.84
N ASP A 166 44.10 -0.48 17.20
CA ASP A 166 43.18 -1.59 17.53
C ASP A 166 42.89 -2.50 16.33
N LYS A 167 42.98 -1.98 15.10
CA LYS A 167 42.68 -2.72 13.86
C LYS A 167 43.91 -3.15 13.08
N PHE A 168 44.96 -2.32 13.06
CA PHE A 168 46.12 -2.52 12.20
C PHE A 168 47.40 -2.91 12.98
N GLY A 169 47.38 -2.80 14.31
CA GLY A 169 48.53 -3.13 15.17
C GLY A 169 49.68 -2.11 15.09
N TYR A 170 50.66 -2.29 15.97
CA TYR A 170 51.91 -1.53 15.94
C TYR A 170 52.95 -2.29 15.11
N VAL A 171 53.60 -1.63 14.16
CA VAL A 171 54.71 -2.18 13.37
C VAL A 171 56.05 -1.60 13.82
N THR A 172 56.13 -1.10 15.06
CA THR A 172 57.38 -0.56 15.61
C THR A 172 58.30 -1.70 16.04
N LEU A 173 59.59 -1.57 15.71
CA LEU A 173 60.63 -2.54 16.07
C LEU A 173 61.01 -2.52 17.57
N PHE A 174 60.35 -1.67 18.37
CA PHE A 174 60.56 -1.48 19.80
C PHE A 174 59.22 -1.33 20.51
#